data_AF-A0A099IAN6-F1
#
_entry.id   AF-A0A099IAN6-F1
#
_cell.length_a   1.000
_cell.length_b   1.000
_cell.length_c   1.000
_cell.angle_alpha   90.00
_cell.angle_beta   90.00
_cell.angle_gamma   90.00
#
_symmetry.space_group_name_H-M   'P 1'
#
loop_
_entity.id
_entity.type
_entity.pdbx_description
1 polymer ?
#
loop_
_entity_poly.entity_id
_entity_poly.type
_entity_poly.pdbx_seq_one_letter_code
_entity_poly.pdbx_strand_id
1 'polypeptide(L)'
;MENMIQTYMQGLDRKQGYMCVDKNKSCVAFSYDPIAMEGYETIRVSCTKDIDGDRIQGYYIDKENLLIWSNDKWEQYVQDVVEPNLIRERREEECFTIINRGDTWYRLNVNTVQREEELKHWYQAWLEAPLTHCIPEKPVWIV
;
A
#
# COMPACT_ATOMS: atom_id res chain seq x y z
N MET A 1 29.52 -2.07 -9.27
CA MET A 1 28.65 -1.79 -8.11
C MET A 1 27.77 -3.00 -7.81
N GLU A 2 27.10 -3.57 -8.82
CA GLU A 2 26.31 -4.81 -8.70
C GLU A 2 27.05 -5.98 -8.03
N ASN A 3 28.30 -6.28 -8.44
CA ASN A 3 29.08 -7.36 -7.82
C ASN A 3 29.33 -7.15 -6.30
N MET A 4 29.53 -5.91 -5.84
CA MET A 4 29.69 -5.64 -4.40
C MET A 4 28.39 -5.82 -3.63
N ILE A 5 27.27 -5.39 -4.20
CA ILE A 5 25.93 -5.57 -3.60
C ILE A 5 25.61 -7.06 -3.53
N GLN A 6 25.91 -7.82 -4.57
CA GLN A 6 25.63 -9.25 -4.63
C GLN A 6 26.48 -10.04 -3.62
N THR A 7 27.77 -9.71 -3.49
CA THR A 7 28.65 -10.31 -2.47
C THR A 7 28.21 -9.96 -1.05
N TYR A 8 27.78 -8.71 -0.83
CA TYR A 8 27.22 -8.28 0.46
C TYR A 8 25.96 -9.09 0.83
N MET A 9 24.99 -9.17 -0.09
CA MET A 9 23.73 -9.88 0.13
C MET A 9 23.92 -11.39 0.37
N GLN A 10 24.96 -12.00 -0.20
CA GLN A 10 25.31 -13.41 0.02
C GLN A 10 25.92 -13.69 1.41
N GLY A 11 26.49 -12.67 2.05
CA GLY A 11 27.11 -12.78 3.38
C GLY A 11 26.17 -12.45 4.54
N LEU A 12 24.96 -11.96 4.27
CA LEU A 12 24.00 -11.57 5.29
C LEU A 12 23.36 -12.77 5.98
N ASP A 13 23.31 -12.73 7.30
CA ASP A 13 22.38 -13.58 8.05
C ASP A 13 20.96 -13.03 7.89
N ARG A 14 20.24 -13.55 6.88
CA ARG A 14 18.89 -13.11 6.51
C ARG A 14 17.84 -13.38 7.58
N LYS A 15 18.21 -14.07 8.66
CA LYS A 15 17.35 -14.35 9.80
C LYS A 15 17.43 -13.27 10.89
N GLN A 16 18.28 -12.26 10.72
CA GLN A 16 18.47 -11.20 11.69
C GLN A 16 18.45 -9.84 11.00
N GLY A 17 18.11 -8.80 11.75
CA GLY A 17 18.19 -7.43 11.25
C GLY A 17 17.72 -6.43 12.28
N TYR A 18 17.39 -5.24 11.80
CA TYR A 18 16.95 -4.09 12.58
C TYR A 18 15.55 -3.70 12.11
N MET A 19 14.63 -3.59 13.07
CA MET A 19 13.25 -3.20 12.84
C MET A 19 12.98 -1.87 13.57
N CYS A 20 12.51 -0.87 12.85
CA CYS A 20 11.85 0.28 13.45
C CYS A 20 10.42 -0.11 13.82
N VAL A 21 10.02 0.17 15.05
CA VAL A 21 8.69 -0.15 15.57
C VAL A 21 8.01 1.06 16.17
N ASP A 22 6.68 1.09 16.08
CA ASP A 22 5.87 2.10 16.75
C ASP A 22 5.71 1.82 18.25
N LYS A 23 5.01 2.72 18.95
CA LYS A 23 4.69 2.60 20.39
C LYS A 23 3.94 1.32 20.77
N ASN A 24 3.30 0.65 19.81
CA ASN A 24 2.55 -0.59 19.99
C ASN A 24 3.35 -1.82 19.52
N LYS A 25 4.64 -1.66 19.22
CA LYS A 25 5.52 -2.70 18.64
C LYS A 25 5.07 -3.20 17.25
N SER A 26 4.34 -2.38 16.50
CA SER A 26 4.04 -2.67 15.10
C SER A 26 5.27 -2.42 14.23
N CYS A 27 5.53 -3.30 13.26
CA CYS A 27 6.64 -3.17 12.31
C CYS A 27 6.43 -1.97 11.38
N VAL A 28 7.43 -1.11 11.24
CA VAL A 28 7.36 0.12 10.43
C VAL A 28 8.37 0.10 9.29
N ALA A 29 9.62 -0.26 9.57
CA ALA A 29 10.68 -0.37 8.57
C ALA A 29 11.68 -1.45 8.98
N PHE A 30 12.25 -2.13 7.99
CA PHE A 30 13.25 -3.18 8.21
C PHE A 30 14.51 -2.92 7.39
N SER A 31 15.65 -3.30 7.96
CA SER A 31 16.93 -3.33 7.27
C SER A 31 17.84 -4.39 7.89
N TYR A 32 18.71 -4.97 7.07
CA TYR A 32 19.77 -5.87 7.55
C TYR A 32 20.89 -5.09 8.28
N ASP A 33 21.05 -3.80 7.95
CA ASP A 33 21.91 -2.85 8.65
C ASP A 33 21.14 -2.02 9.69
N PRO A 34 21.83 -1.46 10.71
CA PRO A 34 21.22 -0.53 11.65
C PRO A 34 20.50 0.62 10.94
N ILE A 35 19.24 0.83 11.29
CA ILE A 35 18.40 1.94 10.81
C ILE A 35 17.84 2.73 11.98
N ALA A 36 17.60 4.02 11.76
CA ALA A 36 16.90 4.87 12.70
C ALA A 36 15.88 5.71 11.94
N MET A 37 14.69 5.85 12.52
CA MET A 37 13.60 6.65 11.96
C MET A 37 13.01 7.51 13.07
N GLU A 38 12.86 8.80 12.81
CA GLU A 38 12.37 9.75 13.81
C GLU A 38 10.98 9.34 14.33
N GLY A 39 10.84 9.28 15.65
CA GLY A 39 9.58 8.89 16.31
C GLY A 39 9.38 7.38 16.47
N TYR A 40 10.32 6.54 16.03
CA TYR A 40 10.23 5.08 16.14
C TYR A 40 11.39 4.49 16.93
N GLU A 41 11.13 3.39 17.62
CA GLU A 41 12.16 2.64 18.34
C GLU A 41 12.82 1.64 17.40
N THR A 42 14.15 1.62 17.32
CA THR A 42 14.88 0.58 16.58
C THR A 42 15.23 -0.56 17.53
N ILE A 43 14.81 -1.77 17.18
CA ILE A 43 15.17 -2.99 17.89
C ILE A 43 15.88 -3.97 16.95
N ARG A 44 16.82 -4.73 17.49
CA ARG A 44 17.37 -5.88 16.78
C ARG A 44 16.37 -7.03 16.86
N VAL A 45 16.07 -7.62 15.72
CA VAL A 45 15.11 -8.71 15.58
C VAL A 45 15.77 -9.96 15.02
N SER A 46 15.16 -11.11 15.29
CA SER A 46 15.55 -12.39 14.70
C SER A 46 14.33 -13.16 14.23
N CYS A 47 14.51 -14.14 13.35
CA CYS A 47 13.45 -15.04 12.90
C CYS A 47 14.00 -16.46 12.72
N THR A 48 13.13 -17.47 12.79
CA THR A 48 13.52 -18.86 12.55
C THR A 48 13.82 -19.15 11.08
N LYS A 49 13.22 -18.35 10.19
CA LYS A 49 13.38 -18.37 8.74
C LYS A 49 13.94 -17.03 8.26
N ASP A 50 14.29 -16.96 6.98
CA ASP A 50 14.69 -15.70 6.35
C ASP A 50 13.55 -14.67 6.51
N ILE A 51 13.91 -13.46 6.90
CA ILE A 51 12.98 -12.35 7.09
C ILE A 51 12.56 -11.85 5.71
N ASP A 52 11.25 -11.74 5.50
CA ASP A 52 10.67 -11.09 4.35
C ASP A 52 10.52 -9.58 4.63
N GLY A 53 11.50 -8.81 4.16
CA GLY A 53 11.55 -7.36 4.35
C GLY A 53 10.43 -6.59 3.65
N ASP A 54 9.79 -7.18 2.65
CA ASP A 54 8.69 -6.55 1.90
C ASP A 54 7.33 -6.79 2.56
N ARG A 55 7.25 -7.75 3.50
CA ARG A 55 6.01 -8.15 4.20
C ARG A 55 6.11 -8.01 5.71
N ILE A 56 6.86 -7.02 6.18
CA ILE A 56 7.17 -6.82 7.61
C ILE A 56 5.92 -6.68 8.49
N GLN A 57 4.82 -6.18 7.92
CA GLN A 57 3.55 -5.98 8.62
C GLN A 57 2.85 -7.31 8.95
N GLY A 58 3.24 -8.41 8.29
CA GLY A 58 2.75 -9.77 8.59
C GLY A 58 3.37 -10.40 9.85
N TYR A 59 4.42 -9.80 10.42
CA TYR A 59 5.07 -10.34 11.62
C TYR A 59 4.54 -9.72 12.90
N TYR A 60 4.35 -10.54 13.93
CA TYR A 60 4.37 -10.11 15.33
C TYR A 60 5.80 -10.13 15.88
N ILE A 61 6.04 -9.32 16.90
CA ILE A 61 7.31 -9.29 17.63
C ILE A 61 7.02 -9.73 19.06
N ASP A 62 7.69 -10.78 19.52
CA ASP A 62 7.56 -11.23 20.90
C ASP A 62 8.47 -10.44 21.87
N LYS A 63 8.45 -10.83 23.14
CA LYS A 63 9.26 -10.21 24.21
C LYS A 63 10.78 -10.38 24.03
N GLU A 64 11.23 -11.31 23.20
CA GLU A 64 12.64 -11.59 22.91
C GLU A 64 13.05 -11.03 21.53
N ASN A 65 12.20 -10.19 20.93
CA ASN A 65 12.34 -9.64 19.58
C ASN A 65 12.41 -10.72 18.48
N LEU A 66 11.77 -11.86 18.69
CA LEU A 66 11.58 -12.89 17.67
C LEU A 66 10.38 -12.52 16.80
N LEU A 67 10.59 -12.53 15.47
CA LEU A 67 9.56 -12.34 14.47
C LEU A 67 8.75 -13.63 14.26
N ILE A 68 7.44 -13.51 14.47
CA ILE A 68 6.48 -14.61 14.31
C ILE A 68 5.53 -14.24 13.18
N TRP A 69 5.59 -14.99 12.07
CA TRP A 69 4.72 -14.77 10.91
C TRP A 69 3.27 -15.16 11.21
N SER A 70 2.33 -14.34 10.76
CA SER A 70 0.89 -14.64 10.77
C SER A 70 0.27 -14.33 9.41
N ASN A 71 -0.33 -15.36 8.78
CA ASN A 71 -1.09 -15.17 7.54
C ASN A 71 -2.27 -14.23 7.78
N ASP A 72 -3.04 -14.45 8.85
CA ASP A 72 -4.21 -13.63 9.17
C ASP A 72 -3.84 -12.16 9.35
N LYS A 73 -2.71 -11.86 10.00
CA LYS A 73 -2.23 -10.48 10.15
C LYS A 73 -1.85 -9.85 8.81
N TRP A 74 -1.16 -10.63 7.97
CA TRP A 74 -0.79 -10.17 6.63
C TRP A 74 -2.02 -9.94 5.75
N GLU A 75 -2.96 -10.87 5.73
CA GLU A 75 -4.22 -10.77 4.99
C GLU A 75 -5.04 -9.57 5.44
N GLN A 76 -5.14 -9.34 6.75
CA GLN A 76 -5.78 -8.16 7.30
C GLN A 76 -5.07 -6.87 6.86
N TYR A 77 -3.74 -6.81 6.92
CA TYR A 77 -3.00 -5.63 6.45
C TYR A 77 -3.22 -5.37 4.96
N VAL A 78 -3.26 -6.42 4.14
CA VAL A 78 -3.54 -6.32 2.71
C VAL A 78 -4.93 -5.72 2.48
N GLN A 79 -5.95 -6.22 3.17
CA GLN A 79 -7.32 -5.73 3.06
C GLN A 79 -7.49 -4.30 3.59
N ASP A 80 -6.88 -3.97 4.73
CA ASP A 80 -7.10 -2.68 5.39
C ASP A 80 -6.27 -1.54 4.78
N VAL A 81 -5.11 -1.88 4.19
CA VAL A 81 -4.12 -0.88 3.77
C VAL A 81 -3.76 -1.00 2.29
N VAL A 82 -3.35 -2.19 1.84
CA VAL A 82 -2.81 -2.36 0.48
C VAL A 82 -3.90 -2.20 -0.57
N GLU A 83 -4.99 -2.96 -0.47
CA GLU A 83 -6.10 -2.94 -1.43
C GLU A 83 -6.73 -1.54 -1.55
N PRO A 84 -7.11 -0.84 -0.45
CA PRO A 84 -7.62 0.51 -0.52
C PRO A 84 -6.64 1.51 -1.16
N ASN A 85 -5.33 1.37 -0.92
CA ASN A 85 -4.33 2.25 -1.53
C ASN A 85 -4.22 2.02 -3.04
N LEU A 86 -4.22 0.76 -3.50
CA LEU A 86 -4.24 0.45 -4.93
C LEU A 86 -5.50 1.02 -5.61
N ILE A 87 -6.66 0.99 -4.93
CA ILE A 87 -7.89 1.61 -5.44
C ILE A 87 -7.75 3.14 -5.51
N ARG A 88 -7.13 3.78 -4.51
CA ARG A 88 -6.86 5.22 -4.53
C ARG A 88 -5.94 5.60 -5.68
N GLU A 89 -4.88 4.84 -5.94
CA GLU A 89 -3.99 5.04 -7.09
C GLU A 89 -4.75 4.94 -8.41
N ARG A 90 -5.53 3.87 -8.60
CA ARG A 90 -6.38 3.74 -9.80
C ARG A 90 -7.38 4.87 -9.96
N ARG A 91 -7.95 5.39 -8.87
CA ARG A 91 -8.86 6.54 -8.92
C ARG A 91 -8.17 7.80 -9.45
N GLU A 92 -6.94 8.05 -9.05
CA GLU A 92 -6.15 9.17 -9.58
C GLU A 92 -6.00 9.05 -11.11
N GLU A 93 -5.68 7.84 -11.59
CA GLU A 93 -5.43 7.56 -13.02
C GLU A 93 -6.72 7.50 -13.87
N GLU A 94 -7.77 6.86 -13.37
CA GLU A 94 -8.98 6.57 -14.14
C GLU A 94 -10.06 7.63 -13.96
N CYS A 95 -10.28 8.09 -12.72
CA CYS A 95 -11.38 8.98 -12.40
C CYS A 95 -10.97 10.45 -12.47
N PHE A 96 -9.90 10.83 -11.78
CA PHE A 96 -9.52 12.24 -11.66
C PHE A 96 -8.97 12.81 -12.97
N THR A 97 -8.41 11.97 -13.86
CA THR A 97 -8.05 12.36 -15.23
C THR A 97 -9.27 12.74 -16.10
N ILE A 98 -10.47 12.34 -15.71
CA ILE A 98 -11.74 12.73 -16.35
C ILE A 98 -12.37 13.90 -15.60
N ILE A 99 -12.52 13.78 -14.27
CA ILE A 99 -13.22 14.76 -13.45
C ILE A 99 -12.52 16.12 -13.47
N ASN A 100 -11.19 16.14 -13.50
CA ASN A 100 -10.41 17.38 -13.50
C ASN A 100 -10.18 17.96 -14.91
N ARG A 101 -10.93 17.51 -15.94
CA ARG A 101 -10.88 18.11 -17.28
C ARG A 101 -11.50 19.51 -17.31
N GLY A 102 -11.08 20.33 -18.27
CA GLY A 102 -11.60 21.69 -18.42
C GLY A 102 -13.05 21.74 -18.93
N ASP A 103 -13.71 22.88 -18.72
CA ASP A 103 -15.11 23.16 -19.08
C ASP A 103 -15.46 22.80 -20.54
N THR A 104 -14.55 23.00 -21.49
CA THR A 104 -14.76 22.63 -22.89
C THR A 104 -15.07 21.14 -23.05
N TRP A 105 -14.38 20.27 -22.32
CA TRP A 105 -14.65 18.82 -22.39
C TRP A 105 -16.04 18.50 -21.85
N TYR A 106 -16.43 19.13 -20.74
CA TYR A 106 -17.75 18.96 -20.13
C TYR A 106 -18.87 19.38 -21.08
N ARG A 107 -18.78 20.57 -21.68
CA ARG A 107 -19.81 21.03 -22.64
C ARG A 107 -19.97 20.12 -23.85
N LEU A 108 -18.89 19.49 -24.31
CA LEU A 108 -18.91 18.61 -25.47
C LEU A 108 -19.40 17.19 -25.15
N ASN A 109 -19.05 16.65 -23.97
CA ASN A 109 -19.27 15.23 -23.65
C ASN A 109 -20.40 15.01 -22.63
N VAL A 110 -20.58 15.93 -21.69
CA VAL A 110 -21.61 15.90 -20.62
C VAL A 110 -22.76 16.84 -21.01
N ASN A 111 -23.33 16.60 -22.18
CA ASN A 111 -24.28 17.50 -22.85
C ASN A 111 -25.75 17.08 -22.69
N THR A 112 -26.04 16.08 -21.85
CA THR A 112 -27.39 15.62 -21.53
C THR A 112 -27.52 15.41 -20.03
N VAL A 113 -28.73 15.55 -19.50
CA VAL A 113 -29.04 15.31 -18.08
C VAL A 113 -28.64 13.89 -17.66
N GLN A 114 -28.93 12.90 -18.51
CA GLN A 114 -28.55 11.50 -18.25
C GLN A 114 -27.03 11.35 -18.06
N ARG A 115 -26.22 11.93 -18.95
CA ARG A 115 -24.75 11.84 -18.83
C ARG A 115 -24.21 12.58 -17.61
N GLU A 116 -24.85 13.69 -17.23
CA GLU A 116 -24.51 14.41 -16.01
C GLU A 116 -24.77 13.55 -14.77
N GLU A 117 -25.92 12.87 -14.70
CA GLU A 117 -26.26 11.93 -13.63
C GLU A 117 -25.31 10.73 -13.61
N GLU A 118 -25.04 10.12 -14.77
CA GLU A 118 -24.10 9.01 -14.90
C GLU A 118 -22.69 9.40 -14.42
N LEU A 119 -22.21 10.59 -14.79
CA LEU A 119 -20.90 11.07 -14.35
C LEU A 119 -20.85 11.31 -12.85
N LYS A 120 -21.90 11.89 -12.26
CA LYS A 120 -22.00 12.11 -10.80
C LYS A 120 -22.01 10.79 -10.04
N HIS A 121 -22.81 9.82 -10.46
CA HIS A 121 -22.85 8.50 -9.82
C HIS A 121 -21.51 7.77 -9.95
N TRP A 122 -20.89 7.81 -11.13
CA TRP A 122 -19.58 7.20 -11.35
C TRP A 122 -18.49 7.83 -10.46
N TYR A 123 -18.49 9.16 -10.36
CA TYR A 123 -17.57 9.87 -9.47
C TYR A 123 -17.78 9.50 -8.00
N GLN A 124 -19.03 9.50 -7.52
CA GLN A 124 -19.34 9.14 -6.14
C GLN A 124 -18.92 7.69 -5.83
N ALA A 125 -19.19 6.76 -6.73
CA ALA A 125 -18.79 5.37 -6.56
C ALA A 125 -17.26 5.22 -6.49
N TRP A 126 -16.49 6.01 -7.24
CA TRP A 126 -15.03 6.07 -7.10
C TRP A 126 -14.57 6.62 -5.74
N LEU A 127 -15.28 7.59 -5.17
CA LEU A 127 -14.96 8.10 -3.84
C LEU A 127 -15.14 7.03 -2.76
N GLU A 128 -16.15 6.18 -2.92
CA GLU A 128 -16.51 5.09 -2.01
C GLU A 128 -15.71 3.80 -2.24
N ALA A 129 -15.14 3.60 -3.44
CA ALA A 129 -14.45 2.37 -3.84
C ALA A 129 -13.36 1.88 -2.85
N PRO A 130 -12.52 2.74 -2.23
CA PRO A 130 -11.54 2.28 -1.24
C PRO A 130 -12.16 1.70 0.04
N LEU A 131 -13.43 1.97 0.32
CA LEU A 131 -14.16 1.44 1.47
C LEU A 131 -15.00 0.21 1.10
N THR A 132 -15.60 0.21 -0.08
CA THR A 132 -16.48 -0.88 -0.55
C THR A 132 -15.73 -1.98 -1.28
N HIS A 133 -14.48 -1.72 -1.69
CA HIS A 133 -13.65 -2.57 -2.55
C HIS A 133 -14.31 -2.82 -3.93
N CYS A 134 -15.30 -2.01 -4.30
CA CYS A 134 -16.02 -2.09 -5.56
C CYS A 134 -15.52 -1.02 -6.54
N ILE A 135 -14.89 -1.45 -7.62
CA ILE A 135 -14.49 -0.56 -8.71
C ILE A 135 -15.71 -0.24 -9.58
N PRO A 136 -16.04 1.04 -9.79
CA PRO A 136 -17.20 1.39 -10.61
C PRO A 136 -16.93 1.20 -12.10
N GLU A 137 -17.95 0.73 -12.83
CA GLU A 137 -17.88 0.61 -14.28
C GLU A 137 -17.86 2.01 -14.93
N LYS A 138 -16.89 2.23 -15.83
CA LYS A 138 -16.74 3.49 -16.57
C LYS A 138 -17.91 3.67 -17.54
N PRO A 139 -18.65 4.81 -17.49
CA PRO A 139 -19.69 5.11 -18.46
C PRO A 139 -19.18 5.06 -19.90
N VAL A 140 -19.92 4.37 -20.78
CA VAL A 140 -19.48 4.03 -22.15
C VAL A 140 -19.17 5.24 -23.04
N TRP A 141 -19.75 6.40 -22.74
CA TRP A 141 -19.52 7.63 -23.51
C TRP A 141 -18.25 8.38 -23.09
N ILE A 142 -17.64 8.02 -21.95
CA ILE A 142 -16.37 8.60 -21.52
C ILE A 142 -15.27 7.92 -22.33
N VAL A 143 -14.67 8.67 -23.25
CA VAL A 143 -13.43 8.30 -23.95
C VAL A 143 -12.22 8.73 -23.12
#